data_AF-A0A6A8MA58-F1
#
_entry.id   AF-A0A6A8MA58-F1
#
_cell.length_a   1.000
_cell.length_b   1.000
_cell.length_c   1.000
_cell.angle_alpha   90.00
_cell.angle_beta   90.00
_cell.angle_gamma   90.00
#
_symmetry.space_group_name_H-M   'P 1'
#
loop_
_entity.id
_entity.type
_entity.pdbx_description
1 polymer ?
#
loop_
_entity_poly.entity_id
_entity_poly.type
_entity_poly.pdbx_seq_one_letter_code
_entity_poly.pdbx_strand_id
1 'polypeptide(L)'
;MKVYTNIDSVEIDRKTAVALGNFDGVHIGHRKILTEAGEVAREKDMMSICFTFSVHPREFRELSGGKTMKFLSEPSDKLELMSDLGIDGVVAIPFTREIMTMDPEAFVKDILVKKLNMGSVHCGFNYSFGDKASGNPELLKKLGSELGFEVHVQDPVTIDGETVSSTAIREIVEKGDMEKASQFLGRPFALNGQVSQGRHIGRTIGFPTANFSPDPHMVLPPNGVYFTNVKIFDQEGRPELDEEGSEVILPGITNLGTKPTVGGKEMSVETYIYDFNQDIYGKEIRVYFLKWERPEKNFASLDELKAMIQKNCRDGRVFHGL
;
A
#
# COMPACT_ATOMS: atom_id res chain seq x y z
N MET A 1 5.42 -2.74 -16.48
CA MET A 1 6.25 -3.46 -15.51
C MET A 1 5.95 -4.96 -15.58
N LYS A 2 6.97 -5.85 -15.59
CA LYS A 2 6.78 -7.32 -15.56
C LYS A 2 6.61 -7.81 -14.11
N VAL A 3 5.79 -8.84 -13.87
CA VAL A 3 5.64 -9.44 -12.54
C VAL A 3 5.94 -10.94 -12.63
N TYR A 4 6.89 -11.40 -11.81
CA TYR A 4 7.30 -12.79 -11.71
C TYR A 4 6.88 -13.35 -10.36
N THR A 5 6.05 -14.38 -10.36
CA THR A 5 5.58 -15.06 -9.14
C THR A 5 6.32 -16.36 -8.84
N ASN A 6 7.21 -16.77 -9.76
CA ASN A 6 8.10 -17.92 -9.63
C ASN A 6 9.52 -17.50 -10.01
N ILE A 7 10.51 -17.83 -9.18
CA ILE A 7 11.91 -17.49 -9.43
C ILE A 7 12.48 -18.21 -10.66
N ASP A 8 11.98 -19.40 -10.98
CA ASP A 8 12.46 -20.19 -12.12
C ASP A 8 11.88 -19.72 -13.45
N SER A 9 10.82 -18.91 -13.44
CA SER A 9 10.28 -18.27 -14.64
C SER A 9 10.88 -16.88 -14.90
N VAL A 10 11.88 -16.47 -14.12
CA VAL A 10 12.53 -15.17 -14.30
C VAL A 10 13.41 -15.21 -15.53
N GLU A 11 13.04 -14.38 -16.52
CA GLU A 11 13.78 -14.20 -17.77
C GLU A 11 14.47 -12.83 -17.74
N ILE A 12 15.79 -12.84 -17.60
CA ILE A 12 16.64 -11.64 -17.50
C ILE A 12 17.78 -11.78 -18.52
N ASP A 13 17.86 -10.83 -19.46
CA ASP A 13 18.78 -10.81 -20.59
C ASP A 13 19.96 -9.84 -20.42
N ARG A 14 19.92 -8.97 -19.41
CA ARG A 14 20.98 -8.02 -19.06
C ARG A 14 21.17 -7.92 -17.54
N LYS A 15 22.16 -7.14 -17.09
CA LYS A 15 22.41 -6.93 -15.65
C LYS A 15 21.21 -6.28 -14.97
N THR A 16 21.03 -6.53 -13.68
CA THR A 16 19.94 -5.92 -12.88
C THR A 16 20.42 -5.07 -11.72
N ALA A 17 19.67 -4.02 -11.43
CA ALA A 17 19.72 -3.31 -10.15
C ALA A 17 18.58 -3.83 -9.28
N VAL A 18 18.91 -4.56 -8.21
CA VAL A 18 17.93 -5.27 -7.39
C VAL A 18 17.64 -4.50 -6.11
N ALA A 19 16.42 -3.99 -5.96
CA ALA A 19 15.91 -3.44 -4.71
C ALA A 19 15.36 -4.56 -3.81
N LEU A 20 15.85 -4.64 -2.58
CA LEU A 20 15.49 -5.68 -1.61
C LEU A 20 14.61 -5.12 -0.49
N GLY A 21 13.44 -5.72 -0.27
CA GLY A 21 12.55 -5.35 0.83
C GLY A 21 11.15 -5.94 0.71
N ASN A 22 10.37 -5.85 1.79
CA ASN A 22 8.95 -6.21 1.77
C ASN A 22 8.05 -5.08 1.22
N PHE A 23 8.60 -3.85 1.24
CA PHE A 23 8.00 -2.63 0.70
C PHE A 23 6.53 -2.40 1.10
N ASP A 24 6.10 -2.84 2.29
CA ASP A 24 4.72 -2.63 2.73
C ASP A 24 4.43 -1.14 2.93
N GLY A 25 3.37 -0.67 2.27
CA GLY A 25 2.98 0.72 2.20
C GLY A 25 3.83 1.59 1.27
N VAL A 26 4.94 1.10 0.70
CA VAL A 26 5.86 1.87 -0.18
C VAL A 26 6.08 3.31 0.33
N HIS A 27 6.39 3.44 1.62
CA HIS A 27 6.57 4.72 2.29
C HIS A 27 7.82 5.48 1.81
N ILE A 28 8.04 6.73 2.22
CA ILE A 28 9.13 7.56 1.65
C ILE A 28 10.53 6.92 1.77
N GLY A 29 10.80 6.19 2.85
CA GLY A 29 12.04 5.39 2.96
C GLY A 29 12.17 4.28 1.91
N HIS A 30 11.08 3.57 1.60
CA HIS A 30 11.04 2.58 0.52
C HIS A 30 11.17 3.23 -0.85
N ARG A 31 10.49 4.37 -1.07
CA ARG A 31 10.57 5.12 -2.32
C ARG A 31 12.01 5.51 -2.64
N LYS A 32 12.79 5.94 -1.64
CA LYS A 32 14.23 6.24 -1.80
C LYS A 32 15.02 5.04 -2.35
N ILE A 33 14.83 3.85 -1.78
CA ILE A 33 15.51 2.61 -2.23
C ILE A 33 15.10 2.25 -3.68
N LEU A 34 13.80 2.31 -3.97
CA LEU A 34 13.27 1.95 -5.29
C LEU A 34 13.67 2.96 -6.37
N THR A 35 13.63 4.26 -6.07
CA THR A 35 14.06 5.33 -6.96
C THR A 35 15.54 5.18 -7.30
N GLU A 36 16.42 4.99 -6.30
CA GLU A 36 17.85 4.82 -6.53
C GLU A 36 18.15 3.57 -7.38
N ALA A 37 17.48 2.44 -7.11
CA ALA A 37 17.60 1.26 -7.95
C ALA A 37 17.19 1.53 -9.41
N GLY A 38 16.11 2.28 -9.63
CA GLY A 38 15.68 2.72 -10.96
C GLY A 38 16.67 3.67 -11.64
N GLU A 39 17.24 4.62 -10.89
CA GLU A 39 18.25 5.56 -11.38
C GLU A 39 19.54 4.86 -11.80
N VAL A 40 20.11 4.03 -10.91
CA VAL A 40 21.30 3.23 -11.22
C VAL A 40 21.06 2.28 -12.38
N ALA A 41 19.85 1.70 -12.48
CA ALA A 41 19.51 0.85 -13.61
C ALA A 41 19.59 1.62 -14.94
N ARG A 42 18.99 2.81 -15.00
CA ARG A 42 19.04 3.66 -16.21
C ARG A 42 20.45 4.11 -16.54
N GLU A 43 21.23 4.52 -15.54
CA GLU A 43 22.61 5.01 -15.75
C GLU A 43 23.56 3.92 -16.27
N LYS A 44 23.33 2.65 -15.88
CA LYS A 44 24.23 1.53 -16.18
C LYS A 44 23.67 0.56 -17.22
N ASP A 45 22.62 0.93 -17.94
CA ASP A 45 21.91 0.06 -18.90
C ASP A 45 21.54 -1.31 -18.29
N MET A 46 21.06 -1.28 -17.06
CA MET A 46 20.53 -2.45 -16.35
C MET A 46 18.99 -2.42 -16.34
N MET A 47 18.40 -3.55 -15.98
CA MET A 47 16.98 -3.63 -15.64
C MET A 47 16.79 -3.44 -14.13
N SER A 48 15.85 -2.59 -13.72
CA SER A 48 15.50 -2.42 -12.31
C SER A 48 14.51 -3.50 -11.86
N ILE A 49 14.87 -4.24 -10.81
CA ILE A 49 14.05 -5.31 -10.25
C ILE A 49 13.79 -5.04 -8.78
N CYS A 50 12.52 -5.03 -8.39
CA CYS A 50 12.15 -5.15 -6.98
C CYS A 50 12.02 -6.64 -6.63
N PHE A 51 12.79 -7.13 -5.67
CA PHE A 51 12.60 -8.45 -5.09
C PHE A 51 11.88 -8.34 -3.75
N THR A 52 10.67 -8.91 -3.69
CA THR A 52 9.79 -8.94 -2.51
C THR A 52 9.16 -10.32 -2.37
N PHE A 53 8.43 -10.53 -1.27
CA PHE A 53 7.62 -11.73 -1.08
C PHE A 53 6.14 -11.43 -1.34
N SER A 54 5.45 -12.37 -1.98
CA SER A 54 4.00 -12.28 -2.24
C SER A 54 3.16 -12.49 -0.97
N VAL A 55 3.68 -13.29 -0.03
CA VAL A 55 3.18 -13.41 1.34
C VAL A 55 4.20 -12.77 2.26
N HIS A 56 3.77 -11.86 3.13
CA HIS A 56 4.71 -11.20 4.02
C HIS A 56 5.37 -12.23 4.96
N PRO A 57 6.70 -12.19 5.18
CA PRO A 57 7.39 -13.19 6.02
C PRO A 57 6.89 -13.28 7.47
N ARG A 58 6.18 -12.26 7.96
CA ARG A 58 5.51 -12.33 9.27
C ARG A 58 4.19 -13.11 9.21
N GLU A 59 3.42 -12.97 8.13
CA GLU A 59 2.19 -13.75 7.93
C GLU A 59 2.49 -15.25 7.83
N PHE A 60 3.58 -15.62 7.14
CA PHE A 60 4.04 -17.03 7.13
C PHE A 60 4.43 -17.53 8.53
N ARG A 61 5.07 -16.69 9.36
CA ARG A 61 5.41 -17.03 10.75
C ARG A 61 4.17 -17.04 11.65
N GLU A 62 3.14 -16.28 11.32
CA GLU A 62 1.87 -16.23 12.05
C GLU A 62 1.03 -17.49 11.84
N LEU A 63 1.11 -18.15 10.67
CA LEU A 63 0.61 -19.51 10.47
C LEU A 63 1.21 -20.53 11.47
N SER A 64 2.27 -20.16 12.19
CA SER A 64 2.87 -20.93 13.29
C SER A 64 2.47 -20.43 14.70
N GLY A 65 1.42 -19.60 14.83
CA GLY A 65 0.83 -19.18 16.11
C GLY A 65 1.06 -17.71 16.53
N GLY A 66 1.39 -16.81 15.60
CA GLY A 66 1.60 -15.37 15.86
C GLY A 66 0.37 -14.49 15.65
N LYS A 67 0.40 -13.22 16.11
CA LYS A 67 -0.68 -12.23 15.89
C LYS A 67 -0.63 -11.71 14.45
N THR A 68 -1.75 -11.76 13.72
CA THR A 68 -1.83 -11.36 12.31
C THR A 68 -1.41 -9.92 12.06
N MET A 69 -0.37 -9.70 11.26
CA MET A 69 0.06 -8.37 10.84
C MET A 69 -0.95 -7.76 9.86
N LYS A 70 -1.28 -6.47 10.02
CA LYS A 70 -2.11 -5.72 9.08
C LYS A 70 -1.25 -5.02 8.02
N PHE A 71 -1.72 -4.94 6.78
CA PHE A 71 -1.00 -4.33 5.65
C PHE A 71 -1.31 -2.84 5.49
N LEU A 72 -0.34 -2.10 4.95
CA LEU A 72 -0.49 -0.66 4.66
C LEU A 72 -0.94 -0.37 3.22
N SER A 73 -0.85 -1.36 2.35
CA SER A 73 -1.20 -1.28 0.94
C SER A 73 -1.54 -2.66 0.43
N GLU A 74 -2.51 -2.76 -0.46
CA GLU A 74 -2.79 -4.01 -1.17
C GLU A 74 -1.66 -4.35 -2.16
N PRO A 75 -1.52 -5.61 -2.58
CA PRO A 75 -0.52 -5.99 -3.58
C PRO A 75 -0.63 -5.20 -4.89
N SER A 76 -1.85 -4.93 -5.35
CA SER A 76 -2.14 -4.11 -6.54
C SER A 76 -1.59 -2.68 -6.40
N ASP A 77 -1.87 -2.03 -5.27
CA ASP A 77 -1.36 -0.68 -4.97
C ASP A 77 0.16 -0.66 -4.95
N LYS A 78 0.78 -1.67 -4.36
CA LYS A 78 2.24 -1.78 -4.28
C LYS A 78 2.87 -1.84 -5.68
N LEU A 79 2.26 -2.60 -6.59
CA LEU A 79 2.71 -2.70 -7.97
C LEU A 79 2.53 -1.38 -8.74
N GLU A 80 1.39 -0.70 -8.58
CA GLU A 80 1.15 0.64 -9.15
C GLU A 80 2.23 1.61 -8.67
N LEU A 81 2.46 1.70 -7.36
CA LEU A 81 3.46 2.58 -6.76
C LEU A 81 4.90 2.27 -7.21
N MET A 82 5.24 0.98 -7.40
CA MET A 82 6.55 0.59 -7.93
C MET A 82 6.70 0.96 -9.41
N SER A 83 5.63 0.79 -10.20
CA SER A 83 5.61 1.18 -11.59
C SER A 83 5.81 2.69 -11.76
N ASP A 84 5.17 3.51 -10.91
CA ASP A 84 5.30 4.97 -10.91
C ASP A 84 6.73 5.44 -10.56
N LEU A 85 7.48 4.62 -9.81
CA LEU A 85 8.88 4.89 -9.46
C LEU A 85 9.86 4.41 -10.55
N GLY A 86 9.35 3.86 -11.66
CA GLY A 86 10.15 3.43 -12.79
C GLY A 86 10.82 2.07 -12.61
N ILE A 87 10.24 1.18 -11.79
CA ILE A 87 10.70 -0.21 -11.66
C ILE A 87 10.25 -1.03 -12.89
N ASP A 88 11.18 -1.72 -13.54
CA ASP A 88 10.91 -2.49 -14.76
C ASP A 88 10.22 -3.82 -14.47
N GLY A 89 10.58 -4.46 -13.35
CA GLY A 89 9.99 -5.72 -12.94
C GLY A 89 9.95 -5.96 -11.43
N VAL A 90 8.99 -6.79 -11.02
CA VAL A 90 8.83 -7.23 -9.63
C VAL A 90 8.92 -8.75 -9.58
N VAL A 91 9.83 -9.26 -8.76
CA VAL A 91 9.89 -10.67 -8.39
C VAL A 91 9.20 -10.80 -7.03
N ALA A 92 7.98 -11.35 -7.04
CA ALA A 92 7.12 -11.51 -5.88
C ALA A 92 6.85 -13.01 -5.64
N ILE A 93 7.82 -13.69 -5.04
CA ILE A 93 7.74 -15.13 -4.80
C ILE A 93 7.12 -15.46 -3.44
N PRO A 94 6.46 -16.61 -3.27
CA PRO A 94 5.95 -17.02 -1.96
C PRO A 94 7.11 -17.18 -0.97
N PHE A 95 6.93 -16.71 0.26
CA PHE A 95 7.89 -16.98 1.34
C PHE A 95 7.72 -18.42 1.83
N THR A 96 8.53 -19.34 1.32
CA THR A 96 8.46 -20.77 1.66
C THR A 96 9.41 -21.13 2.80
N ARG A 97 9.26 -22.33 3.37
CA ARG A 97 10.21 -22.87 4.35
C ARG A 97 11.63 -22.96 3.78
N GLU A 98 11.76 -23.30 2.50
CA GLU A 98 13.04 -23.39 1.80
C GLU A 98 13.75 -22.05 1.77
N ILE A 99 13.06 -20.96 1.43
CA ILE A 99 13.60 -19.59 1.48
C ILE A 99 13.89 -19.19 2.94
N MET A 100 13.01 -19.53 3.87
CA MET A 100 13.16 -19.18 5.29
C MET A 100 14.43 -19.78 5.90
N THR A 101 14.80 -21.00 5.53
CA THR A 101 15.99 -21.71 6.03
C THR A 101 17.18 -21.62 5.08
N MET A 102 17.11 -20.78 4.04
CA MET A 102 18.18 -20.64 3.05
C MET A 102 19.38 -19.93 3.69
N ASP A 103 20.58 -20.48 3.50
CA ASP A 103 21.81 -19.81 3.89
C ASP A 103 21.90 -18.43 3.22
N PRO A 104 22.28 -17.35 3.93
CA PRO A 104 22.32 -16.02 3.35
C PRO A 104 23.31 -15.88 2.18
N GLU A 105 24.45 -16.60 2.18
CA GLU A 105 25.34 -16.58 1.02
C GLU A 105 24.71 -17.32 -0.17
N ALA A 106 24.02 -18.43 0.07
CA ALA A 106 23.27 -19.14 -0.97
C ALA A 106 22.18 -18.27 -1.58
N PHE A 107 21.43 -17.51 -0.77
CA PHE A 107 20.44 -16.55 -1.27
C PHE A 107 21.07 -15.54 -2.24
N VAL A 108 22.21 -14.97 -1.88
CA VAL A 108 22.91 -14.00 -2.75
C VAL A 108 23.43 -14.68 -4.01
N LYS A 109 24.12 -15.82 -3.89
CA LYS A 109 24.78 -16.49 -5.03
C LYS A 109 23.75 -17.12 -5.99
N ASP A 110 22.81 -17.89 -5.47
CA ASP A 110 21.91 -18.71 -6.28
C ASP A 110 20.68 -17.94 -6.76
N ILE A 111 20.17 -17.00 -5.97
CA ILE A 111 18.99 -16.21 -6.35
C ILE A 111 19.44 -14.90 -6.99
N LEU A 112 20.08 -14.02 -6.22
CA LEU A 112 20.34 -12.65 -6.71
C LEU A 112 21.35 -12.63 -7.88
N VAL A 113 22.49 -13.30 -7.73
CA VAL A 113 23.52 -13.29 -8.78
C VAL A 113 23.13 -14.21 -9.94
N LYS A 114 22.84 -15.49 -9.67
CA LYS A 114 22.65 -16.48 -10.73
C LYS A 114 21.29 -16.37 -11.45
N LYS A 115 20.19 -16.12 -10.74
CA LYS A 115 18.84 -16.07 -11.36
C LYS A 115 18.47 -14.66 -11.80
N LEU A 116 18.82 -13.63 -11.02
CA LEU A 116 18.47 -12.25 -11.37
C LEU A 116 19.57 -11.51 -12.14
N ASN A 117 20.74 -12.14 -12.38
CA ASN A 117 21.89 -11.50 -13.03
C ASN A 117 22.25 -10.15 -12.38
N MET A 118 22.25 -10.11 -11.04
CA MET A 118 22.47 -8.88 -10.29
C MET A 118 23.82 -8.23 -10.62
N GLY A 119 23.78 -6.92 -10.85
CA GLY A 119 24.94 -6.03 -11.02
C GLY A 119 25.03 -4.97 -9.91
N SER A 120 23.90 -4.60 -9.30
CA SER A 120 23.86 -3.78 -8.09
C SER A 120 22.71 -4.20 -7.17
N VAL A 121 22.87 -4.01 -5.87
CA VAL A 121 21.85 -4.29 -4.85
C VAL A 121 21.57 -3.04 -4.02
N HIS A 122 20.30 -2.80 -3.74
CA HIS A 122 19.80 -1.61 -3.05
C HIS A 122 18.94 -2.05 -1.87
N CYS A 123 19.30 -1.64 -0.66
CA CYS A 123 18.55 -2.01 0.55
C CYS A 123 18.63 -0.94 1.64
N GLY A 124 17.78 -1.04 2.66
CA GLY A 124 17.87 -0.19 3.85
C GLY A 124 18.97 -0.65 4.81
N PHE A 125 19.49 0.26 5.62
CA PHE A 125 20.51 -0.02 6.65
C PHE A 125 20.14 -1.16 7.63
N ASN A 126 18.84 -1.40 7.85
CA ASN A 126 18.32 -2.44 8.73
C ASN A 126 17.83 -3.69 7.99
N TYR A 127 18.18 -3.85 6.71
CA TYR A 127 17.78 -5.00 5.92
C TYR A 127 18.40 -6.30 6.48
N SER A 128 17.60 -7.36 6.52
CA SER A 128 18.04 -8.67 7.01
C SER A 128 17.44 -9.79 6.16
N PHE A 129 18.20 -10.85 5.92
CA PHE A 129 17.81 -11.96 5.03
C PHE A 129 18.47 -13.30 5.43
N GLY A 130 18.09 -14.37 4.75
CA GLY A 130 18.59 -15.74 5.02
C GLY A 130 18.11 -16.34 6.35
N ASP A 131 18.59 -17.55 6.65
CA ASP A 131 18.19 -18.31 7.83
C ASP A 131 18.37 -17.48 9.10
N LYS A 132 17.30 -17.41 9.90
CA LYS A 132 17.22 -16.62 11.15
C LYS A 132 17.60 -15.15 10.99
N ALA A 133 17.45 -14.58 9.80
CA ALA A 133 17.83 -13.20 9.48
C ALA A 133 19.33 -12.92 9.74
N SER A 134 20.18 -13.91 9.47
CA SER A 134 21.64 -13.85 9.71
C SER A 134 22.42 -13.05 8.65
N GLY A 135 21.84 -12.85 7.47
CA GLY A 135 22.37 -11.96 6.43
C GLY A 135 22.01 -10.50 6.67
N ASN A 136 22.92 -9.59 6.33
CA ASN A 136 22.80 -8.14 6.54
C ASN A 136 23.57 -7.36 5.45
N PRO A 137 23.53 -6.01 5.42
CA PRO A 137 24.23 -5.21 4.41
C PRO A 137 25.76 -5.42 4.41
N GLU A 138 26.36 -5.80 5.53
CA GLU A 138 27.80 -6.01 5.64
C GLU A 138 28.21 -7.31 4.94
N LEU A 139 27.38 -8.35 5.04
CA LEU A 139 27.54 -9.56 4.24
C LEU A 139 27.37 -9.27 2.74
N LEU A 140 26.40 -8.42 2.36
CA LEU A 140 26.24 -8.00 0.96
C LEU A 140 27.49 -7.28 0.46
N LYS A 141 28.08 -6.36 1.24
CA LYS A 141 29.31 -5.65 0.87
C LYS A 141 30.49 -6.61 0.68
N LYS A 142 30.66 -7.56 1.61
CA LYS A 142 31.69 -8.61 1.49
C LYS A 142 31.52 -9.39 0.19
N LEU A 143 30.33 -9.96 -0.03
CA LEU A 143 30.05 -10.76 -1.23
C LEU A 143 30.09 -9.92 -2.52
N GLY A 144 29.72 -8.64 -2.46
CA GLY A 144 29.81 -7.72 -3.59
C GLY A 144 31.25 -7.53 -4.08
N SER A 145 32.19 -7.43 -3.14
CA SER A 145 33.62 -7.36 -3.46
C SER A 145 34.17 -8.66 -4.09
N GLU A 146 33.63 -9.81 -3.69
CA GLU A 146 34.05 -11.13 -4.18
C GLU A 146 33.40 -11.52 -5.52
N LEU A 147 32.14 -11.12 -5.73
CA LEU A 147 31.30 -11.56 -6.86
C LEU A 147 31.09 -10.47 -7.92
N GLY A 148 31.60 -9.25 -7.70
CA GLY A 148 31.60 -8.17 -8.68
C GLY A 148 30.26 -7.46 -8.85
N PHE A 149 29.56 -7.17 -7.75
CA PHE A 149 28.35 -6.33 -7.75
C PHE A 149 28.46 -5.19 -6.73
N GLU A 150 27.76 -4.10 -7.01
CA GLU A 150 27.75 -2.92 -6.14
C GLU A 150 26.68 -3.02 -5.06
N VAL A 151 26.93 -2.41 -3.90
CA VAL A 151 26.01 -2.40 -2.76
C VAL A 151 25.71 -0.97 -2.37
N HIS A 152 24.43 -0.61 -2.47
CA HIS A 152 23.89 0.70 -2.11
C HIS A 152 22.99 0.53 -0.88
N VAL A 153 23.39 1.15 0.23
CA VAL A 153 22.68 1.03 1.51
C VAL A 153 22.10 2.39 1.87
N GLN A 154 20.77 2.45 1.96
CA GLN A 154 20.05 3.67 2.27
C GLN A 154 19.93 3.91 3.77
N ASP A 155 20.29 5.13 4.17
CA ASP A 155 20.07 5.67 5.51
C ASP A 155 18.57 5.77 5.85
N PRO A 156 18.21 5.70 7.15
CA PRO A 156 16.83 5.93 7.59
C PRO A 156 16.36 7.33 7.19
N VAL A 157 15.12 7.41 6.71
CA VAL A 157 14.44 8.69 6.48
C VAL A 157 13.70 9.09 7.77
N THR A 158 13.81 10.35 8.17
CA THR A 158 13.12 10.92 9.33
C THR A 158 12.20 12.07 8.93
N ILE A 159 11.08 12.19 9.63
CA ILE A 159 10.19 13.37 9.59
C ILE A 159 10.03 13.84 11.03
N ASP A 160 10.30 15.12 11.29
CA ASP A 160 10.19 15.73 12.62
C ASP A 160 10.95 14.95 13.72
N GLY A 161 12.08 14.34 13.37
CA GLY A 161 12.92 13.54 14.27
C GLY A 161 12.45 12.09 14.48
N GLU A 162 11.32 11.69 13.89
CA GLU A 162 10.81 10.32 13.94
C GLU A 162 11.24 9.52 12.71
N THR A 163 11.78 8.32 12.91
CA THR A 163 12.16 7.42 11.80
C THR A 163 10.94 6.84 11.11
N VAL A 164 10.87 7.02 9.79
CA VAL A 164 9.81 6.45 8.95
C VAL A 164 10.00 4.94 8.82
N SER A 165 8.98 4.18 9.20
CA SER A 165 8.92 2.73 9.03
C SER A 165 7.48 2.26 8.88
N SER A 166 7.24 1.09 8.26
CA SER A 166 5.88 0.53 8.21
C SER A 166 5.27 0.32 9.60
N THR A 167 6.06 0.04 10.63
CA THR A 167 5.55 -0.11 12.02
C THR A 167 5.00 1.22 12.53
N ALA A 168 5.79 2.30 12.43
CA ALA A 168 5.35 3.62 12.84
C ALA A 168 4.09 4.07 12.08
N ILE A 169 4.03 3.82 10.76
CA ILE A 169 2.88 4.20 9.94
C ILE A 169 1.61 3.45 10.38
N ARG A 170 1.69 2.15 10.69
CA ARG A 170 0.51 1.41 11.19
C ARG A 170 -0.02 2.02 12.48
N GLU A 171 0.87 2.36 13.42
CA GLU A 171 0.46 3.01 14.66
C GLU A 171 -0.15 4.40 14.44
N ILE A 172 0.36 5.17 13.48
CA ILE A 172 -0.17 6.48 13.11
C ILE A 172 -1.57 6.31 12.49
N VAL A 173 -1.74 5.34 11.59
CA VAL A 173 -3.03 5.04 10.95
C VAL A 173 -4.06 4.58 11.99
N GLU A 174 -3.69 3.64 12.87
CA GLU A 174 -4.55 3.14 13.95
C GLU A 174 -4.96 4.23 14.95
N LYS A 175 -4.19 5.32 15.06
CA LYS A 175 -4.53 6.50 15.89
C LYS A 175 -5.41 7.52 15.16
N GLY A 176 -5.63 7.38 13.86
CA GLY A 176 -6.46 8.31 13.07
C GLY A 176 -5.73 9.52 12.52
N ASP A 177 -4.40 9.62 12.69
CA ASP A 177 -3.61 10.76 12.22
C ASP A 177 -3.26 10.61 10.73
N MET A 178 -4.26 10.85 9.88
CA MET A 178 -4.17 10.65 8.43
C MET A 178 -3.19 11.61 7.75
N GLU A 179 -3.04 12.82 8.30
CA GLU A 179 -2.12 13.82 7.77
C GLU A 179 -0.67 13.39 7.99
N LYS A 180 -0.32 12.95 9.21
CA LYS A 180 1.02 12.41 9.48
C LYS A 180 1.27 11.10 8.74
N ALA A 181 0.27 10.22 8.64
CA ALA A 181 0.38 9.00 7.83
C ALA A 181 0.72 9.37 6.37
N SER A 182 0.09 10.41 5.83
CA SER A 182 0.32 10.89 4.48
C SER A 182 1.75 11.40 4.27
N GLN A 183 2.29 12.14 5.24
CA GLN A 183 3.68 12.61 5.22
C GLN A 183 4.66 11.42 5.20
N PHE A 184 4.44 10.41 6.04
CA PHE A 184 5.32 9.24 6.12
C PHE A 184 5.21 8.35 4.89
N LEU A 185 4.01 8.19 4.33
CA LEU A 185 3.79 7.43 3.11
C LEU A 185 4.24 8.19 1.85
N GLY A 186 4.25 9.52 1.89
CA GLY A 186 4.42 10.39 0.72
C GLY A 186 3.19 10.42 -0.20
N ARG A 187 2.04 9.99 0.32
CA ARG A 187 0.70 9.97 -0.31
C ARG A 187 -0.36 9.69 0.76
N PRO A 188 -1.64 10.00 0.52
CA PRO A 188 -2.72 9.58 1.42
C PRO A 188 -2.79 8.07 1.62
N PHE A 189 -3.11 7.64 2.84
CA PHE A 189 -3.49 6.25 3.12
C PHE A 189 -4.78 5.91 2.36
N ALA A 190 -4.91 4.68 1.86
CA ALA A 190 -6.06 4.30 1.06
C ALA A 190 -6.58 2.90 1.39
N LEU A 191 -7.87 2.71 1.15
CA LEU A 191 -8.54 1.41 1.15
C LEU A 191 -9.25 1.21 -0.20
N ASN A 192 -9.15 0.01 -0.75
CA ASN A 192 -9.87 -0.36 -1.95
C ASN A 192 -11.10 -1.22 -1.63
N GLY A 193 -12.04 -1.25 -2.57
CA GLY A 193 -13.05 -2.30 -2.59
C GLY A 193 -14.14 -2.08 -3.61
N GLN A 194 -14.85 -3.18 -3.90
CA GLN A 194 -15.95 -3.20 -4.83
C GLN A 194 -17.20 -2.54 -4.25
N VAL A 195 -17.78 -1.60 -4.99
CA VAL A 195 -19.02 -0.94 -4.58
C VAL A 195 -20.17 -1.95 -4.61
N SER A 196 -20.76 -2.15 -3.43
CA SER A 196 -21.90 -3.04 -3.18
C SER A 196 -23.18 -2.25 -2.91
N GLN A 197 -24.33 -2.91 -3.05
CA GLN A 197 -25.62 -2.32 -2.67
C GLN A 197 -25.70 -2.18 -1.14
N GLY A 198 -25.68 -0.93 -0.65
CA GLY A 198 -25.94 -0.59 0.74
C GLY A 198 -27.44 -0.58 1.08
N ARG A 199 -27.78 -0.18 2.32
CA ARG A 199 -29.18 -0.12 2.82
C ARG A 199 -30.06 0.96 2.15
N HIS A 200 -29.56 1.65 1.13
CA HIS A 200 -30.20 2.80 0.45
C HIS A 200 -30.69 3.95 1.34
N ILE A 201 -30.39 3.95 2.65
CA ILE A 201 -30.82 5.01 3.60
C ILE A 201 -30.32 6.37 3.13
N GLY A 202 -29.06 6.46 2.70
CA GLY A 202 -28.46 7.68 2.16
C GLY A 202 -29.26 8.27 1.00
N ARG A 203 -29.70 7.43 0.05
CA ARG A 203 -30.51 7.86 -1.10
C ARG A 203 -31.85 8.48 -0.66
N THR A 204 -32.48 7.92 0.38
CA THR A 204 -33.75 8.42 0.94
C THR A 204 -33.60 9.81 1.60
N ILE A 205 -32.40 10.16 2.09
CA ILE A 205 -32.11 11.44 2.73
C ILE A 205 -31.34 12.44 1.85
N GLY A 206 -31.06 12.08 0.58
CA GLY A 206 -30.39 12.94 -0.42
C GLY A 206 -28.87 12.77 -0.52
N PHE A 207 -28.30 11.72 0.07
CA PHE A 207 -26.85 11.46 0.12
C PHE A 207 -26.57 10.01 -0.35
N PRO A 208 -26.61 9.71 -1.65
CA PRO A 208 -26.25 8.39 -2.15
C PRO A 208 -24.79 8.06 -1.83
N THR A 209 -24.54 6.95 -1.12
CA THR A 209 -23.18 6.51 -0.75
C THR A 209 -22.74 5.29 -1.53
N ALA A 210 -21.47 5.28 -1.94
CA ALA A 210 -20.76 4.07 -2.36
C ALA A 210 -20.37 3.27 -1.11
N ASN A 211 -20.73 2.00 -1.06
CA ASN A 211 -20.52 1.14 0.10
C ASN A 211 -19.62 -0.03 -0.27
N PHE A 212 -18.55 -0.29 0.48
CA PHE A 212 -17.76 -1.51 0.33
C PHE A 212 -17.28 -2.04 1.67
N SER A 213 -16.82 -3.29 1.68
CA SER A 213 -16.13 -3.91 2.81
C SER A 213 -14.64 -3.89 2.50
N PRO A 214 -13.80 -3.29 3.36
CA PRO A 214 -12.36 -3.27 3.13
C PRO A 214 -11.76 -4.66 3.32
N ASP A 215 -10.61 -4.92 2.70
CA ASP A 215 -9.86 -6.15 2.93
C ASP A 215 -9.57 -6.32 4.43
N PRO A 216 -9.98 -7.43 5.06
CA PRO A 216 -9.77 -7.66 6.49
C PRO A 216 -8.29 -7.72 6.89
N HIS A 217 -7.36 -7.88 5.96
CA HIS A 217 -5.92 -7.88 6.22
C HIS A 217 -5.31 -6.47 6.23
N MET A 218 -6.03 -5.44 5.82
CA MET A 218 -5.55 -4.06 5.83
C MET A 218 -5.57 -3.46 7.24
N VAL A 219 -4.64 -2.53 7.51
CA VAL A 219 -4.74 -1.67 8.69
C VAL A 219 -5.95 -0.77 8.52
N LEU A 220 -6.68 -0.52 9.59
CA LEU A 220 -7.85 0.35 9.56
C LEU A 220 -7.63 1.51 10.53
N PRO A 221 -7.95 2.75 10.14
CA PRO A 221 -8.00 3.85 11.08
C PRO A 221 -9.22 3.70 12.01
N PRO A 222 -9.33 4.51 13.08
CA PRO A 222 -10.47 4.47 13.98
C PRO A 222 -11.81 4.59 13.25
N ASN A 223 -12.87 4.00 13.82
CA ASN A 223 -14.20 4.26 13.29
C ASN A 223 -14.54 5.75 13.39
N GLY A 224 -15.09 6.31 12.31
CA GLY A 224 -15.44 7.72 12.27
C GLY A 224 -15.66 8.25 10.87
N VAL A 225 -15.76 9.57 10.81
CA VAL A 225 -15.94 10.33 9.57
C VAL A 225 -14.62 10.94 9.15
N TYR A 226 -14.33 10.86 7.86
CA TYR A 226 -13.09 11.29 7.24
C TYR A 226 -13.39 12.15 6.01
N PHE A 227 -12.59 13.18 5.78
CA PHE A 227 -12.51 13.80 4.46
C PHE A 227 -11.64 12.94 3.57
N THR A 228 -12.11 12.67 2.36
CA THR A 228 -11.52 11.67 1.48
C THR A 228 -11.49 12.14 0.04
N ASN A 229 -10.65 11.50 -0.76
CA ASN A 229 -10.73 11.51 -2.21
C ASN A 229 -11.05 10.11 -2.71
N VAL A 230 -11.67 10.01 -3.89
CA VAL A 230 -12.12 8.75 -4.47
C VAL A 230 -11.62 8.63 -5.90
N LYS A 231 -10.95 7.52 -6.19
CA LYS A 231 -10.58 7.08 -7.54
C LYS A 231 -11.49 5.92 -7.94
N ILE A 232 -12.04 5.97 -9.14
CA ILE A 232 -12.95 4.96 -9.68
C ILE A 232 -12.23 4.21 -10.80
N PHE A 233 -12.41 2.90 -10.84
CA PHE A 233 -11.86 2.04 -11.88
C PHE A 233 -12.95 1.49 -12.79
N ASP A 234 -12.63 1.30 -14.07
CA ASP A 234 -13.47 0.60 -15.03
C ASP A 234 -13.48 -0.92 -14.80
N GLN A 235 -14.21 -1.66 -15.63
CA GLN A 235 -14.33 -3.12 -15.50
C GLN A 235 -13.03 -3.86 -15.83
N GLU A 236 -12.12 -3.21 -16.56
CA GLU A 236 -10.79 -3.71 -16.86
C GLU A 236 -9.75 -3.34 -15.78
N GLY A 237 -10.17 -2.65 -14.71
CA GLY A 237 -9.31 -2.21 -13.61
C GLY A 237 -8.45 -1.00 -13.94
N ARG A 238 -8.80 -0.24 -14.99
CA ARG A 238 -8.12 1.00 -15.35
C ARG A 238 -8.79 2.20 -14.68
N PRO A 239 -8.03 3.21 -14.26
CA PRO A 239 -8.60 4.42 -13.69
C PRO A 239 -9.48 5.15 -14.71
N GLU A 240 -10.57 5.75 -14.26
CA GLU A 240 -11.30 6.71 -15.07
C GLU A 240 -10.39 7.91 -15.39
N LEU A 241 -10.43 8.35 -16.66
CA LEU A 241 -9.65 9.48 -17.15
C LEU A 241 -10.57 10.65 -17.53
N ASP A 242 -10.10 11.87 -17.32
CA ASP A 242 -10.77 13.08 -17.80
C ASP A 242 -10.53 13.27 -19.31
N GLU A 243 -11.08 14.36 -19.87
CA GLU A 243 -10.95 14.69 -21.29
C GLU A 243 -9.50 14.94 -21.73
N GLU A 244 -8.62 15.27 -20.79
CA GLU A 244 -7.19 15.52 -21.01
C GLU A 244 -6.35 14.24 -20.83
N GLY A 245 -6.98 13.12 -20.44
CA GLY A 245 -6.32 11.84 -20.21
C GLY A 245 -5.69 11.69 -18.83
N SER A 246 -6.01 12.56 -17.87
CA SER A 246 -5.54 12.48 -16.49
C SER A 246 -6.49 11.67 -15.61
N GLU A 247 -5.96 11.00 -14.59
CA GLU A 247 -6.81 10.21 -13.67
C GLU A 247 -7.81 11.09 -12.92
N VAL A 248 -9.08 10.67 -12.91
CA VAL A 248 -10.15 11.38 -12.21
C VAL A 248 -10.10 11.03 -10.72
N ILE A 249 -9.88 12.05 -9.89
CA ILE A 249 -9.92 11.97 -8.43
C ILE A 249 -11.03 12.89 -7.91
N LEU A 250 -12.05 12.30 -7.29
CA LEU A 250 -13.24 13.02 -6.85
C LEU A 250 -13.21 13.28 -5.34
N PRO A 251 -13.56 14.49 -4.88
CA PRO A 251 -13.65 14.78 -3.46
C PRO A 251 -14.84 14.07 -2.82
N GLY A 252 -14.66 13.60 -1.60
CA GLY A 252 -15.67 12.87 -0.86
C GLY A 252 -15.59 13.03 0.65
N ILE A 253 -16.55 12.39 1.31
CA ILE A 253 -16.60 12.22 2.75
C ILE A 253 -17.00 10.78 3.07
N THR A 254 -16.25 10.16 3.96
CA THR A 254 -16.34 8.73 4.22
C THR A 254 -16.63 8.46 5.68
N ASN A 255 -17.59 7.58 5.95
CA ASN A 255 -17.78 6.96 7.26
C ASN A 255 -17.19 5.55 7.25
N LEU A 256 -16.19 5.32 8.09
CA LEU A 256 -15.67 3.98 8.39
C LEU A 256 -16.32 3.49 9.70
N GLY A 257 -16.99 2.34 9.65
CA GLY A 257 -17.73 1.83 10.80
C GLY A 257 -18.01 0.34 10.74
N THR A 258 -18.76 -0.16 11.72
CA THR A 258 -19.19 -1.58 11.74
C THR A 258 -20.68 -1.72 11.44
N LYS A 259 -21.04 -2.64 10.56
CA LYS A 259 -22.44 -3.03 10.30
C LYS A 259 -22.76 -4.35 11.03
N PRO A 260 -23.91 -4.44 11.73
CA PRO A 260 -24.42 -5.72 12.21
C PRO A 260 -24.80 -6.63 11.03
N THR A 261 -24.30 -7.87 11.03
CA THR A 261 -24.61 -8.93 10.04
C THR A 261 -25.06 -10.22 10.74
N VAL A 262 -25.64 -11.17 10.00
CA VAL A 262 -26.22 -12.42 10.54
C VAL A 262 -25.17 -13.33 11.22
N GLY A 263 -23.88 -13.05 11.06
CA GLY A 263 -22.77 -13.77 11.70
C GLY A 263 -21.85 -12.92 12.60
N GLY A 264 -22.15 -11.62 12.81
CA GLY A 264 -21.29 -10.76 13.62
C GLY A 264 -21.34 -9.28 13.25
N LYS A 265 -20.19 -8.61 13.34
CA LYS A 265 -19.99 -7.23 12.89
C LYS A 265 -18.97 -7.24 11.76
N GLU A 266 -19.31 -6.63 10.64
CA GLU A 266 -18.40 -6.44 9.51
C GLU A 266 -18.00 -4.97 9.38
N MET A 267 -16.75 -4.73 9.03
CA MET A 267 -16.26 -3.40 8.70
C MET A 267 -16.89 -2.92 7.39
N SER A 268 -17.27 -1.65 7.33
CA SER A 268 -17.82 -1.05 6.13
C SER A 268 -17.30 0.36 5.95
N VAL A 269 -16.96 0.68 4.70
CA VAL A 269 -16.63 2.02 4.23
C VAL A 269 -17.82 2.54 3.45
N GLU A 270 -18.39 3.67 3.90
CA GLU A 270 -19.49 4.35 3.23
C GLU A 270 -19.04 5.73 2.79
N THR A 271 -18.97 5.97 1.48
CA THR A 271 -18.42 7.21 0.92
C THR A 271 -19.49 7.97 0.14
N TYR A 272 -19.71 9.23 0.51
CA TYR A 272 -20.47 10.18 -0.29
C TYR A 272 -19.48 10.98 -1.16
N ILE A 273 -19.65 10.90 -2.48
CA ILE A 273 -18.81 11.61 -3.46
C ILE A 273 -19.52 12.91 -3.82
N TYR A 274 -18.83 14.05 -3.70
CA TYR A 274 -19.44 15.35 -3.99
C TYR A 274 -19.71 15.50 -5.49
N ASP A 275 -20.86 16.11 -5.81
CA ASP A 275 -21.27 16.48 -7.17
C ASP A 275 -21.23 15.32 -8.19
N PHE A 276 -21.38 14.09 -7.69
CA PHE A 276 -21.33 12.87 -8.46
C PHE A 276 -22.70 12.20 -8.52
N ASN A 277 -23.18 11.90 -9.73
CA ASN A 277 -24.52 11.36 -9.96
C ASN A 277 -24.52 10.15 -10.92
N GLN A 278 -23.41 9.42 -10.99
CA GLN A 278 -23.33 8.20 -11.80
C GLN A 278 -23.56 6.95 -10.93
N ASP A 279 -24.05 5.89 -11.56
CA ASP A 279 -24.11 4.56 -10.94
C ASP A 279 -22.74 3.88 -11.08
N ILE A 280 -22.17 3.48 -9.93
CA ILE A 280 -20.88 2.80 -9.84
C ILE A 280 -20.99 1.45 -9.12
N TYR A 281 -22.19 0.88 -8.99
CA TYR A 281 -22.34 -0.47 -8.43
C TYR A 281 -21.51 -1.49 -9.21
N GLY A 282 -20.79 -2.34 -8.49
CA GLY A 282 -19.90 -3.36 -9.06
C GLY A 282 -18.55 -2.84 -9.53
N LYS A 283 -18.33 -1.52 -9.60
CA LYS A 283 -17.00 -0.96 -9.88
C LYS A 283 -16.09 -1.07 -8.66
N GLU A 284 -14.80 -1.25 -8.91
CA GLU A 284 -13.77 -1.05 -7.90
C GLU A 284 -13.55 0.44 -7.66
N ILE A 285 -13.37 0.82 -6.40
CA ILE A 285 -12.97 2.18 -6.03
C ILE A 285 -11.81 2.13 -5.04
N ARG A 286 -11.03 3.21 -5.02
CA ARG A 286 -10.02 3.49 -4.00
C ARG A 286 -10.39 4.76 -3.26
N VAL A 287 -10.46 4.68 -1.94
CA VAL A 287 -10.77 5.80 -1.06
C VAL A 287 -9.51 6.22 -0.32
N TYR A 288 -9.04 7.43 -0.62
CA TYR A 288 -7.90 8.07 0.02
C TYR A 288 -8.34 8.84 1.25
N PHE A 289 -7.83 8.47 2.43
CA PHE A 289 -8.12 9.11 3.70
C PHE A 289 -7.20 10.31 3.91
N LEU A 290 -7.77 11.52 3.86
CA LEU A 290 -7.02 12.78 3.94
C LEU A 290 -6.95 13.30 5.37
N LYS A 291 -8.09 13.34 6.06
CA LYS A 291 -8.20 13.90 7.40
C LYS A 291 -9.31 13.22 8.20
N TRP A 292 -9.04 12.96 9.48
CA TRP A 292 -10.08 12.52 10.42
C TRP A 292 -10.89 13.72 10.91
N GLU A 293 -12.21 13.68 10.71
CA GLU A 293 -13.12 14.76 11.09
C GLU A 293 -13.71 14.53 12.48
N ARG A 294 -14.25 13.33 12.75
CA ARG A 294 -14.85 13.01 14.05
C ARG A 294 -15.03 11.50 14.28
N PRO A 295 -15.15 11.04 15.54
CA PRO A 295 -15.57 9.67 15.83
C PRO A 295 -17.02 9.37 15.39
N GLU A 296 -17.37 8.09 15.32
CA GLU A 296 -18.76 7.64 15.20
C GLU A 296 -19.61 8.17 16.36
N LYS A 297 -20.88 8.46 16.06
CA LYS A 297 -21.85 8.96 17.03
C LYS A 297 -23.20 8.30 16.78
N ASN A 298 -23.85 7.86 17.86
CA ASN A 298 -25.25 7.45 17.83
C ASN A 298 -26.16 8.68 17.87
N PHE A 299 -27.24 8.67 17.09
CA PHE A 299 -28.21 9.75 17.02
C PHE A 299 -29.54 9.29 17.61
N ALA A 300 -30.23 10.17 18.34
CA ALA A 300 -31.50 9.84 18.98
C ALA A 300 -32.68 9.90 17.99
N SER A 301 -32.51 10.58 16.86
CA SER A 301 -33.53 10.71 15.82
C SER A 301 -32.93 10.78 14.40
N LEU A 302 -33.78 10.56 13.40
CA LEU A 302 -33.40 10.72 11.98
C LEU A 302 -33.05 12.17 11.64
N ASP A 303 -33.72 13.14 12.27
CA ASP A 303 -33.48 14.57 12.03
C ASP A 303 -32.10 15.00 12.55
N GLU A 304 -31.69 14.51 13.73
CA GLU A 304 -30.33 14.73 14.25
C GLU A 304 -29.26 14.13 13.33
N LEU A 305 -29.49 12.91 12.84
CA LEU A 305 -28.59 12.26 11.87
C LEU A 305 -28.48 13.09 10.60
N LYS A 306 -29.60 13.53 10.03
CA LYS A 306 -29.63 14.34 8.81
C LYS A 306 -28.92 15.69 8.99
N ALA A 307 -29.16 16.37 10.10
CA ALA A 307 -28.49 17.63 10.42
C ALA A 307 -26.97 17.46 10.55
N MET A 308 -26.52 16.36 11.16
CA MET A 308 -25.10 16.05 11.26
C MET A 308 -24.48 15.72 9.91
N ILE A 309 -25.14 14.91 9.07
CA ILE A 309 -24.65 14.60 7.71
C ILE A 309 -24.51 15.89 6.89
N GLN A 310 -25.51 16.78 6.94
CA GLN A 310 -25.45 18.07 6.27
C GLN A 310 -24.30 18.94 6.77
N LYS A 311 -24.08 19.00 8.08
CA LYS A 311 -22.94 19.73 8.66
C LYS A 311 -21.62 19.15 8.15
N ASN A 312 -21.43 17.85 8.29
CA ASN A 312 -20.24 17.14 7.84
C ASN A 312 -19.96 17.38 6.34
N CYS A 313 -21.00 17.36 5.49
CA CYS A 313 -20.85 17.63 4.06
C CYS A 313 -20.44 19.09 3.79
N ARG A 314 -20.97 20.06 4.54
CA ARG A 314 -20.53 21.46 4.43
C ARG A 314 -19.07 21.61 4.82
N ASP A 315 -18.67 21.02 5.94
CA ASP A 315 -17.28 21.10 6.41
C ASP A 315 -16.31 20.41 5.43
N GLY A 316 -16.72 19.28 4.86
CA GLY A 316 -15.93 18.59 3.84
C GLY A 316 -15.83 19.36 2.53
N ARG A 317 -16.89 20.06 2.08
CA ARG A 317 -16.80 20.98 0.94
C ARG A 317 -15.81 22.11 1.20
N VAL A 318 -15.86 22.73 2.38
CA VAL A 318 -14.90 23.76 2.79
C VAL A 318 -13.46 23.21 2.79
N PHE A 319 -13.26 22.00 3.30
CA PHE A 319 -11.96 21.34 3.28
C PHE A 319 -11.42 21.11 1.86
N HIS A 320 -12.28 20.71 0.93
CA HIS A 320 -11.92 20.46 -0.47
C HIS A 320 -11.91 21.73 -1.34
N GLY A 321 -12.29 22.90 -0.81
CA GLY A 321 -12.36 24.14 -1.57
C GLY A 321 -13.52 24.21 -2.57
N LEU A 322 -14.63 23.50 -2.28
CA LEU A 322 -15.87 23.46 -3.07
C LEU A 322 -16.91 24.47 -2.59
#